data_AF-A0A924D311-F1
#
_entry.id   AF-A0A924D311-F1
#
_cell.length_a   1.000
_cell.length_b   1.000
_cell.length_c   1.000
_cell.angle_alpha   90.00
_cell.angle_beta   90.00
_cell.angle_gamma   90.00
#
_symmetry.space_group_name_H-M   'P 1'
#
loop_
_entity.id
_entity.type
_entity.pdbx_description
1 polymer ?
#
loop_
_entity_poly.entity_id
_entity_poly.type
_entity_poly.pdbx_seq_one_letter_code
_entity_poly.pdbx_strand_id
1 'polypeptide(L)'
;MDIKDFRKFVNDSSIKDKLNNLKIVLNYSHLDSKLELDGIQSIYKFIYDQVIGWNHIEKIPEYLSHSKRHFESLKSRLIGLSDYFNENNQSQFDYQWNQLVGDIAAQKFQNSYFVFLIDSPETDFLIKVNNKNQSCTQGSIDYITKGNINFNNGKEYIDGFLFAYEFKNQTESEILHRRKNEKISLSQIREKYNYFIVEAEQQLNGYISDAKENLTTHFETVDKLKEEKNNNYESWFKNAGEEFDNFYTTA
;
A
#
# COMPACT_ATOMS: atom_id res chain seq x y z
N MET A 1 -0.57 -37.63 15.15
CA MET A 1 -1.82 -37.57 15.93
C MET A 1 -2.61 -36.36 15.48
N ASP A 2 -3.91 -36.50 15.23
CA ASP A 2 -4.80 -35.38 14.94
C ASP A 2 -5.38 -34.77 16.23
N ILE A 3 -6.24 -33.75 16.12
CA ILE A 3 -6.87 -33.12 17.30
C ILE A 3 -7.85 -34.08 18.01
N LYS A 4 -8.58 -34.91 17.28
CA LYS A 4 -9.60 -35.80 17.85
C LYS A 4 -8.94 -36.88 18.70
N ASP A 5 -7.89 -37.49 18.18
CA ASP A 5 -7.08 -38.48 18.87
C ASP A 5 -6.46 -37.89 20.13
N PHE A 6 -5.85 -36.70 20.04
CA PHE A 6 -5.22 -36.05 21.19
C PHE A 6 -6.24 -35.73 22.29
N ARG A 7 -7.43 -35.24 21.92
CA ARG A 7 -8.52 -35.00 22.89
C ARG A 7 -8.96 -36.28 23.59
N LYS A 8 -9.01 -37.40 22.86
CA LYS A 8 -9.32 -38.70 23.44
C LYS A 8 -8.26 -39.10 24.48
N PHE A 9 -6.97 -39.00 24.14
CA PHE A 9 -5.87 -39.25 25.10
C PHE A 9 -5.97 -38.42 26.38
N VAL A 10 -6.32 -37.13 26.27
CA VAL A 10 -6.49 -36.25 27.44
C VAL A 10 -7.71 -36.66 28.27
N ASN A 11 -8.83 -37.00 27.63
CA ASN A 11 -10.06 -37.36 28.33
C ASN A 11 -9.97 -38.71 29.04
N ASP A 12 -9.20 -39.65 28.49
CA ASP A 12 -8.99 -40.99 29.02
C ASP A 12 -7.86 -41.03 30.09
N SER A 13 -7.16 -39.91 30.31
CA SER A 13 -6.06 -39.79 31.28
C SER A 13 -6.53 -39.69 32.73
N SER A 14 -5.79 -40.33 33.64
CA SER A 14 -6.01 -40.20 35.09
C SER A 14 -5.66 -38.81 35.65
N ILE A 15 -4.92 -37.97 34.91
CA ILE A 15 -4.55 -36.61 35.33
C ILE A 15 -5.31 -35.52 34.57
N LYS A 16 -6.47 -35.84 33.99
CA LYS A 16 -7.28 -34.94 33.14
C LYS A 16 -7.52 -33.55 33.74
N ASP A 17 -7.86 -33.46 35.03
CA ASP A 17 -8.14 -32.16 35.66
C ASP A 17 -6.89 -31.27 35.72
N LYS A 18 -5.73 -31.86 36.00
CA LYS A 18 -4.43 -31.16 35.93
C LYS A 18 -4.17 -30.64 34.51
N LEU A 19 -4.40 -31.47 33.51
CA LEU A 19 -4.20 -31.14 32.09
C LEU A 19 -5.12 -30.01 31.61
N ASN A 20 -6.37 -29.96 32.07
CA ASN A 20 -7.33 -28.91 31.73
C ASN A 20 -7.04 -27.57 32.42
N ASN A 21 -6.35 -27.60 33.56
CA ASN A 21 -5.99 -26.41 34.33
C ASN A 21 -4.64 -25.77 33.94
N LEU A 22 -3.90 -26.37 32.99
CA LEU A 22 -2.66 -25.78 32.49
C LEU A 22 -2.93 -24.45 31.80
N LYS A 23 -2.03 -23.48 31.99
CA LYS A 23 -2.12 -22.16 31.36
C LYS A 23 -0.78 -21.73 30.84
N ILE A 24 -0.76 -21.17 29.64
CA ILE A 24 0.44 -20.55 29.07
C ILE A 24 0.09 -19.19 28.48
N VAL A 25 1.04 -18.27 28.57
CA VAL A 25 0.98 -16.96 27.94
C VAL A 25 2.09 -16.89 26.91
N LEU A 26 1.71 -16.73 25.65
CA LEU A 26 2.65 -16.53 24.54
C LEU A 26 2.76 -15.03 24.30
N ASN A 27 4.00 -14.55 24.17
CA ASN A 27 4.27 -13.17 23.87
C ASN A 27 5.28 -13.11 22.73
N TYR A 28 4.83 -12.74 21.54
CA TYR A 28 5.66 -12.53 20.35
C TYR A 28 5.81 -11.02 20.13
N SER A 29 6.79 -10.43 20.80
CA SER A 29 6.95 -8.96 20.85
C SER A 29 7.23 -8.33 19.49
N HIS A 30 7.86 -9.06 18.56
CA HIS A 30 8.11 -8.62 17.18
C HIS A 30 6.87 -8.67 16.28
N LEU A 31 5.81 -9.34 16.72
CA LEU A 31 4.51 -9.43 16.03
C LEU A 31 3.41 -8.62 16.73
N ASP A 32 3.75 -7.93 17.83
CA ASP A 32 2.79 -7.26 18.70
C ASP A 32 1.63 -8.18 19.14
N SER A 33 1.93 -9.47 19.32
CA SER A 33 0.93 -10.51 19.59
C SER A 33 1.12 -11.14 20.97
N LYS A 34 0.04 -11.13 21.75
CA LYS A 34 -0.07 -11.81 23.04
C LYS A 34 -1.26 -12.75 23.02
N LEU A 35 -1.02 -14.03 23.32
CA LEU A 35 -2.05 -15.08 23.35
C LEU A 35 -2.04 -15.76 24.70
N GLU A 36 -3.22 -16.02 25.23
CA GLU A 36 -3.40 -16.78 26.47
C GLU A 36 -4.15 -18.08 26.12
N LEU A 37 -3.57 -19.21 26.48
CA LEU A 37 -4.08 -20.54 26.14
C LEU A 37 -4.32 -21.32 27.42
N ASP A 38 -5.59 -21.72 27.61
CA ASP A 38 -6.06 -22.48 28.75
C ASP A 38 -6.35 -23.93 28.37
N GLY A 39 -5.72 -24.85 29.10
CA GLY A 39 -5.82 -26.30 28.96
C GLY A 39 -4.93 -26.87 27.87
N ILE A 40 -4.42 -28.10 28.10
CA ILE A 40 -3.52 -28.79 27.17
C ILE A 40 -4.12 -28.96 25.77
N GLN A 41 -5.45 -29.11 25.67
CA GLN A 41 -6.14 -29.30 24.40
C GLN A 41 -6.14 -28.03 23.54
N SER A 42 -6.27 -26.85 24.16
CA SER A 42 -6.20 -25.56 23.46
C SER A 42 -4.78 -25.29 22.99
N ILE A 43 -3.79 -25.61 23.83
CA ILE A 43 -2.36 -25.49 23.54
C ILE A 43 -1.99 -26.39 22.35
N TYR A 44 -2.42 -27.65 22.37
CA TYR A 44 -2.19 -28.58 21.27
C TYR A 44 -2.90 -28.13 19.99
N LYS A 45 -4.16 -27.67 20.08
CA LYS A 45 -4.91 -27.15 18.92
C LYS A 45 -4.14 -26.00 18.27
N PHE A 46 -3.71 -25.02 19.05
CA PHE A 46 -2.94 -23.87 18.54
C PHE A 46 -1.69 -24.34 17.77
N ILE A 47 -0.86 -25.18 18.39
CA ILE A 47 0.37 -25.70 17.75
C ILE A 47 0.03 -26.54 16.51
N TYR A 48 -1.03 -27.34 16.57
CA TYR A 48 -1.48 -28.14 15.44
C TYR A 48 -1.92 -27.27 14.26
N ASP A 49 -2.69 -26.21 14.51
CA ASP A 49 -3.16 -25.27 13.49
C ASP A 49 -1.97 -24.52 12.86
N GLN A 50 -0.97 -24.13 13.65
CA GLN A 50 0.30 -23.58 13.14
C GLN A 50 1.02 -24.56 12.23
N VAL A 51 1.18 -25.84 12.63
CA VAL A 51 1.81 -26.87 11.80
C VAL A 51 1.06 -27.11 10.50
N ILE A 52 -0.27 -27.13 10.54
CA ILE A 52 -1.11 -27.24 9.34
C ILE A 52 -0.83 -26.06 8.43
N GLY A 53 -0.95 -24.83 8.94
CA GLY A 53 -0.80 -23.64 8.12
C GLY A 53 0.59 -23.54 7.47
N TRP A 54 1.66 -23.79 8.24
CA TRP A 54 3.01 -23.82 7.69
C TRP A 54 3.24 -24.91 6.64
N ASN A 55 2.54 -26.04 6.72
CA ASN A 55 2.62 -27.11 5.72
C ASN A 55 1.80 -26.85 4.45
N HIS A 56 0.88 -25.88 4.46
CA HIS A 56 0.13 -25.47 3.26
C HIS A 56 0.91 -24.50 2.36
N ILE A 57 1.99 -23.90 2.85
CA ILE A 57 2.82 -23.00 2.03
C ILE A 57 3.79 -23.83 1.18
N GLU A 58 3.67 -23.75 -0.15
CA GLU A 58 4.54 -24.46 -1.09
C GLU A 58 5.99 -23.97 -1.06
N LYS A 59 6.21 -22.65 -1.02
CA LYS A 59 7.53 -22.01 -1.04
C LYS A 59 7.71 -21.09 0.15
N ILE A 60 8.23 -21.66 1.23
CA ILE A 60 8.52 -20.93 2.47
C ILE A 60 9.88 -20.24 2.33
N PRO A 61 9.99 -18.93 2.61
CA PRO A 61 11.27 -18.25 2.71
C PRO A 61 12.19 -18.96 3.71
N GLU A 62 13.49 -19.04 3.42
CA GLU A 62 14.45 -19.82 4.24
C GLU A 62 14.38 -19.44 5.72
N TYR A 63 14.34 -18.14 6.04
CA TYR A 63 14.22 -17.64 7.40
C TYR A 63 12.94 -18.15 8.10
N LEU A 64 11.79 -18.15 7.40
CA LEU A 64 10.52 -18.60 7.98
C LEU A 64 10.44 -20.12 8.16
N SER A 65 11.31 -20.89 7.50
CA SER A 65 11.41 -22.34 7.69
C SER A 65 11.73 -22.72 9.14
N HIS A 66 12.39 -21.83 9.90
CA HIS A 66 12.66 -22.03 11.32
C HIS A 66 11.39 -22.03 12.17
N SER A 67 10.39 -21.21 11.81
CA SER A 67 9.09 -21.19 12.49
C SER A 67 8.31 -22.48 12.24
N LYS A 68 8.32 -22.97 10.99
CA LYS A 68 7.76 -24.28 10.65
C LYS A 68 8.37 -25.39 11.50
N ARG A 69 9.71 -25.51 11.51
CA ARG A 69 10.44 -26.53 12.27
C ARG A 69 10.18 -26.42 13.77
N HIS A 70 10.08 -25.20 14.30
CA HIS A 70 9.76 -24.94 15.68
C HIS A 70 8.39 -25.56 16.05
N PHE A 71 7.32 -25.24 15.31
CA PHE A 71 6.00 -25.79 15.60
C PHE A 71 5.89 -27.31 15.36
N GLU A 72 6.60 -27.86 14.38
CA GLU A 72 6.67 -29.31 14.15
C GLU A 72 7.34 -30.04 15.32
N SER A 73 8.42 -29.46 15.86
CA SER A 73 9.11 -29.95 17.06
C SER A 73 8.21 -29.89 18.29
N LEU A 74 7.54 -28.75 18.52
CA LEU A 74 6.60 -28.58 19.63
C LEU A 74 5.44 -29.58 19.56
N LYS A 75 4.87 -29.80 18.37
CA LYS A 75 3.80 -30.80 18.16
C LYS A 75 4.29 -32.20 18.55
N SER A 76 5.47 -32.58 18.10
CA SER A 76 6.04 -33.90 18.38
C SER A 76 6.31 -34.09 19.87
N ARG A 77 6.78 -33.05 20.56
CA ARG A 77 7.02 -33.06 22.01
C ARG A 77 5.74 -33.09 22.83
N LEU A 78 4.68 -32.38 22.41
CA LEU A 78 3.37 -32.49 23.05
C LEU A 78 2.77 -33.88 22.90
N ILE A 79 2.96 -34.52 21.75
CA ILE A 79 2.54 -35.92 21.56
C ILE A 79 3.34 -36.83 22.49
N GLY A 80 4.68 -36.69 22.57
CA GLY A 80 5.50 -37.48 23.50
C GLY A 80 5.17 -37.23 24.98
N LEU A 81 4.68 -36.04 25.34
CA LEU A 81 4.23 -35.75 26.71
C LEU A 81 3.04 -36.63 27.13
N SER A 82 2.26 -37.13 26.17
CA SER A 82 1.13 -38.03 26.45
C SER A 82 1.54 -39.35 27.10
N ASP A 83 2.80 -39.77 26.95
CA ASP A 83 3.34 -40.97 27.62
C ASP A 83 3.36 -40.83 29.16
N TYR A 84 3.29 -39.60 29.66
CA TYR A 84 3.28 -39.27 31.09
C TYR A 84 1.88 -38.92 31.62
N PHE A 85 0.82 -39.17 30.85
CA PHE A 85 -0.58 -38.88 31.24
C PHE A 85 -1.15 -39.91 32.23
N ASN A 86 -0.37 -40.26 33.25
CA ASN A 86 -0.76 -41.20 34.29
C ASN A 86 -0.33 -40.68 35.68
N GLU A 87 -0.98 -41.18 36.74
CA GLU A 87 -0.76 -40.72 38.11
C GLU A 87 0.63 -41.04 38.66
N ASN A 88 1.26 -42.13 38.20
CA ASN A 88 2.55 -42.59 38.70
C ASN A 88 3.73 -41.75 38.16
N ASN A 89 3.53 -41.00 37.07
CA ASN A 89 4.56 -40.24 36.38
C ASN A 89 4.39 -38.72 36.54
N GLN A 90 3.67 -38.25 37.55
CA GLN A 90 3.37 -36.82 37.70
C GLN A 90 4.62 -35.93 37.81
N SER A 91 5.67 -36.37 38.52
CA SER A 91 6.92 -35.61 38.64
C SER A 91 7.65 -35.47 37.30
N GLN A 92 7.65 -36.53 36.50
CA GLN A 92 8.22 -36.54 35.15
C GLN A 92 7.38 -35.67 34.22
N PHE A 93 6.06 -35.75 34.30
CA PHE A 93 5.16 -34.86 33.56
C PHE A 93 5.47 -33.39 33.88
N ASP A 94 5.55 -33.01 35.16
CA ASP A 94 5.81 -31.62 35.56
C ASP A 94 7.17 -31.12 35.07
N TYR A 95 8.20 -31.96 35.16
CA TYR A 95 9.51 -31.62 34.62
C TYR A 95 9.47 -31.40 33.10
N GLN A 96 8.91 -32.35 32.34
CA GLN A 96 8.83 -32.27 30.88
C GLN A 96 7.93 -31.12 30.42
N TRP A 97 6.83 -30.89 31.13
CA TRP A 97 5.91 -29.78 30.88
C TRP A 97 6.61 -28.44 31.06
N ASN A 98 7.32 -28.23 32.17
CA ASN A 98 8.02 -26.96 32.41
C ASN A 98 9.10 -26.67 31.35
N GLN A 99 9.83 -27.68 30.91
CA GLN A 99 10.77 -27.55 29.78
C GLN A 99 10.03 -27.15 28.50
N LEU A 100 8.95 -27.86 28.19
CA LEU A 100 8.14 -27.59 27.00
C LEU A 100 7.50 -26.20 27.03
N VAL A 101 7.02 -25.72 28.18
CA VAL A 101 6.49 -24.36 28.33
C VAL A 101 7.56 -23.32 28.00
N GLY A 102 8.79 -23.52 28.47
CA GLY A 102 9.92 -22.66 28.11
C GLY A 102 10.14 -22.59 26.60
N ASP A 103 10.04 -23.73 25.91
CA ASP A 103 10.20 -23.79 24.46
C ASP A 103 9.00 -23.23 23.70
N ILE A 104 7.76 -23.46 24.17
CA ILE A 104 6.56 -22.89 23.55
C ILE A 104 6.56 -21.36 23.68
N ALA A 105 6.98 -20.83 24.83
CA ALA A 105 7.04 -19.40 25.09
C ALA A 105 8.28 -18.72 24.47
N ALA A 106 9.20 -19.49 23.88
CA ALA A 106 10.41 -18.95 23.28
C ALA A 106 10.07 -18.12 22.03
N GLN A 107 10.44 -16.83 22.06
CA GLN A 107 10.32 -15.95 20.89
C GLN A 107 11.33 -16.28 19.79
N LYS A 108 12.37 -17.07 20.12
CA LYS A 108 13.45 -17.44 19.23
C LYS A 108 13.67 -18.94 19.25
N PHE A 109 14.04 -19.49 18.09
CA PHE A 109 14.37 -20.88 17.88
C PHE A 109 15.70 -20.97 17.14
N GLN A 110 16.51 -21.99 17.43
CA GLN A 110 17.79 -22.37 16.78
C GLN A 110 18.60 -21.24 16.13
N ASN A 111 19.82 -20.94 16.57
CA ASN A 111 20.61 -19.81 16.02
C ASN A 111 19.92 -18.44 16.20
N SER A 112 19.02 -18.32 17.17
CA SER A 112 18.33 -17.07 17.53
C SER A 112 17.37 -16.51 16.47
N TYR A 113 16.86 -17.34 15.55
CA TYR A 113 15.82 -16.94 14.59
C TYR A 113 14.51 -16.67 15.32
N PHE A 114 13.90 -15.52 15.04
CA PHE A 114 12.58 -15.20 15.60
C PHE A 114 11.50 -16.13 15.05
N VAL A 115 10.61 -16.58 15.93
CA VAL A 115 9.47 -17.44 15.59
C VAL A 115 8.29 -16.58 15.13
N PHE A 116 7.76 -16.87 13.95
CA PHE A 116 6.62 -16.19 13.36
C PHE A 116 5.36 -17.07 13.43
N LEU A 117 4.20 -16.45 13.63
CA LEU A 117 2.91 -17.14 13.56
C LEU A 117 2.41 -17.15 12.12
N ILE A 118 1.86 -18.27 11.67
CA ILE A 118 1.39 -18.42 10.28
C ILE A 118 0.31 -17.39 9.90
N ASP A 119 -0.54 -17.07 10.86
CA ASP A 119 -1.70 -16.20 10.76
C ASP A 119 -1.38 -14.72 11.05
N SER A 120 -0.10 -14.37 11.28
CA SER A 120 0.29 -12.99 11.50
C SER A 120 0.40 -12.20 10.18
N PRO A 121 -0.01 -10.91 10.17
CA PRO A 121 0.18 -10.03 9.02
C PRO A 121 1.64 -9.95 8.55
N GLU A 122 2.60 -10.00 9.48
CA GLU A 122 4.03 -9.97 9.18
C GLU A 122 4.47 -11.19 8.37
N THR A 123 3.95 -12.37 8.67
CA THR A 123 4.27 -13.60 7.94
C THR A 123 3.81 -13.51 6.50
N ASP A 124 2.55 -13.11 6.27
CA ASP A 124 2.01 -12.91 4.92
C ASP A 124 2.79 -11.83 4.15
N PHE A 125 3.13 -10.73 4.82
CA PHE A 125 3.98 -9.68 4.25
C PHE A 125 5.36 -10.20 3.84
N LEU A 126 6.07 -10.93 4.71
CA LEU A 126 7.40 -11.47 4.42
C LEU A 126 7.38 -12.50 3.29
N ILE A 127 6.34 -13.34 3.21
CA ILE A 127 6.15 -14.27 2.09
C ILE A 127 5.96 -13.50 0.78
N LYS A 128 5.13 -12.44 0.78
CA LYS A 128 4.91 -11.59 -0.40
C LYS A 128 6.19 -10.88 -0.85
N VAL A 129 6.97 -10.33 0.09
CA VAL A 129 8.27 -9.71 -0.22
C VAL A 129 9.22 -10.72 -0.84
N ASN A 130 9.38 -11.89 -0.22
CA ASN A 130 10.29 -12.93 -0.71
C ASN A 130 9.89 -13.45 -2.10
N ASN A 131 8.59 -13.63 -2.34
CA ASN A 131 8.07 -14.06 -3.64
C ASN A 131 8.28 -13.01 -4.74
N LYS A 132 8.30 -11.73 -4.38
CA LYS A 132 8.57 -10.63 -5.31
C LYS A 132 10.06 -10.46 -5.58
N ASN A 133 10.88 -10.44 -4.53
CA ASN A 133 12.34 -10.39 -4.60
C ASN A 133 12.96 -10.93 -3.30
N GLN A 134 13.59 -12.10 -3.39
CA GLN A 134 14.20 -12.77 -2.23
C GLN A 134 15.28 -11.91 -1.56
N SER A 135 16.03 -11.11 -2.31
CA SER A 135 17.10 -10.25 -1.78
C SER A 135 16.59 -9.13 -0.86
N CYS A 136 15.30 -8.80 -0.92
CA CYS A 136 14.69 -7.82 -0.02
C CYS A 136 14.25 -8.41 1.33
N THR A 137 14.12 -9.72 1.43
CA THR A 137 13.50 -10.38 2.59
C THR A 137 14.28 -10.12 3.88
N GLN A 138 15.62 -10.16 3.83
CA GLN A 138 16.47 -9.96 5.01
C GLN A 138 16.27 -8.58 5.64
N GLY A 139 16.27 -7.51 4.83
CA GLY A 139 16.04 -6.16 5.35
C GLY A 139 14.65 -5.98 5.97
N SER A 140 13.64 -6.63 5.39
CA SER A 140 12.29 -6.64 5.96
C SER A 140 12.21 -7.35 7.31
N ILE A 141 12.90 -8.49 7.44
CA ILE A 141 12.99 -9.24 8.70
C ILE A 141 13.70 -8.43 9.77
N ASP A 142 14.85 -7.83 9.45
CA ASP A 142 15.64 -7.06 10.40
C ASP A 142 14.85 -5.84 10.92
N TYR A 143 14.04 -5.20 10.08
CA TYR A 143 13.13 -4.16 10.53
C TYR A 143 12.08 -4.69 11.53
N ILE A 144 11.34 -5.74 11.16
CA ILE A 144 10.24 -6.28 11.98
C ILE A 144 10.74 -6.80 13.33
N THR A 145 11.88 -7.46 13.31
CA THR A 145 12.47 -8.09 14.50
C THR A 145 13.33 -7.14 15.34
N LYS A 146 13.45 -5.87 14.91
CA LYS A 146 14.37 -4.88 15.51
C LYS A 146 15.81 -5.41 15.56
N GLY A 147 16.20 -6.14 14.51
CA GLY A 147 17.54 -6.66 14.30
C GLY A 147 18.55 -5.56 13.95
N ASN A 148 19.81 -5.97 13.85
CA ASN A 148 20.89 -5.05 13.50
C ASN A 148 20.77 -4.63 12.03
N ILE A 149 20.80 -3.32 11.78
CA ILE A 149 20.74 -2.81 10.42
C ILE A 149 22.12 -2.92 9.78
N ASN A 150 22.22 -3.68 8.68
CA ASN A 150 23.46 -3.78 7.91
C ASN A 150 23.31 -3.17 6.50
N PHE A 151 23.62 -1.88 6.39
CA PHE A 151 23.56 -1.16 5.11
C PHE A 151 24.58 -1.62 4.06
N ASN A 152 25.57 -2.45 4.43
CA ASN A 152 26.52 -3.02 3.48
C ASN A 152 25.92 -4.16 2.65
N ASN A 153 24.71 -4.62 2.98
CA ASN A 153 24.00 -5.68 2.26
C ASN A 153 23.40 -5.23 0.91
N GLY A 154 23.70 -4.01 0.46
CA GLY A 154 23.30 -3.49 -0.85
C GLY A 154 21.91 -2.85 -0.86
N LYS A 155 21.48 -2.47 -2.06
CA LYS A 155 20.26 -1.69 -2.27
C LYS A 155 19.01 -2.49 -1.93
N GLU A 156 18.97 -3.77 -2.32
CA GLU A 156 17.81 -4.65 -2.15
C GLU A 156 17.48 -4.85 -0.67
N TYR A 157 18.50 -4.90 0.19
CA TYR A 157 18.33 -4.92 1.64
C TYR A 157 17.62 -3.66 2.15
N ILE A 158 18.05 -2.49 1.68
CA ILE A 158 17.45 -1.20 2.05
C ILE A 158 16.00 -1.13 1.55
N ASP A 159 15.74 -1.57 0.32
CA ASP A 159 14.38 -1.63 -0.24
C ASP A 159 13.48 -2.51 0.63
N GLY A 160 13.98 -3.67 1.08
CA GLY A 160 13.27 -4.54 2.01
C GLY A 160 12.97 -3.90 3.36
N PHE A 161 13.95 -3.19 3.94
CA PHE A 161 13.77 -2.45 5.18
C PHE A 161 12.70 -1.36 5.04
N LEU A 162 12.69 -0.63 3.92
CA LEU A 162 11.69 0.37 3.60
C LEU A 162 10.29 -0.24 3.40
N PHE A 163 10.17 -1.39 2.74
CA PHE A 163 8.88 -2.09 2.63
C PHE A 163 8.31 -2.45 4.00
N ALA A 164 9.15 -2.91 4.93
CA ALA A 164 8.71 -3.25 6.27
C ALA A 164 8.33 -2.01 7.09
N TYR A 165 9.08 -0.90 6.91
CA TYR A 165 8.71 0.40 7.46
C TYR A 165 7.33 0.86 6.98
N GLU A 166 7.08 0.83 5.68
CA GLU A 166 5.77 1.20 5.13
C GLU A 166 4.66 0.26 5.62
N PHE A 167 4.95 -1.04 5.70
CA PHE A 167 4.00 -2.03 6.18
C PHE A 167 3.58 -1.81 7.63
N LYS A 168 4.52 -1.48 8.53
CA LYS A 168 4.19 -1.20 9.95
C LYS A 168 3.59 0.19 10.17
N ASN A 169 3.86 1.16 9.28
CA ASN A 169 3.43 2.55 9.43
C ASN A 169 2.37 2.97 8.40
N GLN A 170 1.50 2.08 7.93
CA GLN A 170 0.56 2.38 6.83
C GLN A 170 -0.34 3.62 7.09
N THR A 171 -0.68 3.91 8.34
CA THR A 171 -1.50 5.07 8.71
C THR A 171 -0.70 6.35 8.92
N GLU A 172 0.57 6.24 9.29
CA GLU A 172 1.43 7.36 9.72
C GLU A 172 2.57 7.66 8.75
N SER A 173 2.77 6.83 7.72
CA SER A 173 3.85 6.98 6.77
C SER A 173 3.68 8.27 5.96
N GLU A 174 4.56 9.24 6.23
CA GLU A 174 4.70 10.47 5.45
C GLU A 174 4.95 10.19 3.96
N ILE A 175 5.50 9.03 3.61
CA ILE A 175 5.73 8.63 2.20
C ILE A 175 4.38 8.43 1.48
N LEU A 176 3.42 7.77 2.12
CA LEU A 176 2.08 7.57 1.58
C LEU A 176 1.32 8.90 1.50
N HIS A 177 1.41 9.73 2.54
CA HIS A 177 0.80 11.07 2.56
C HIS A 177 1.38 11.97 1.48
N ARG A 178 2.71 11.98 1.30
CA ARG A 178 3.39 12.74 0.24
C ARG A 178 2.88 12.37 -1.14
N ARG A 179 2.79 11.08 -1.47
CA ARG A 179 2.32 10.64 -2.80
C ARG A 179 0.86 11.06 -3.06
N LYS A 180 0.01 11.00 -2.03
CA LYS A 180 -1.38 11.46 -2.12
C LYS A 180 -1.44 12.98 -2.31
N ASN A 181 -0.64 13.74 -1.58
CA ASN A 181 -0.58 15.20 -1.66
C ASN A 181 -0.01 15.67 -3.01
N GLU A 182 1.02 15.02 -3.54
CA GLU A 182 1.55 15.28 -4.88
C GLU A 182 0.46 15.05 -5.95
N LYS A 183 -0.34 13.99 -5.83
CA LYS A 183 -1.46 13.73 -6.75
C LYS A 183 -2.54 14.82 -6.68
N ILE A 184 -2.86 15.30 -5.47
CA ILE A 184 -3.81 16.42 -5.28
C ILE A 184 -3.26 17.70 -5.90
N SER A 185 -2.00 18.04 -5.62
CA SER A 185 -1.34 19.22 -6.18
C SER A 185 -1.29 19.17 -7.72
N LEU A 186 -0.96 18.03 -8.30
CA LEU A 186 -0.99 17.82 -9.76
C LEU A 186 -2.40 18.00 -10.34
N SER A 187 -3.45 17.56 -9.64
CA SER A 187 -4.84 17.78 -10.07
C SER A 187 -5.18 19.28 -10.09
N GLN A 188 -4.84 20.01 -9.03
CA GLN A 188 -5.08 21.45 -8.92
C GLN A 188 -4.32 22.24 -9.99
N ILE A 189 -3.08 21.85 -10.30
CA ILE A 189 -2.31 22.46 -11.39
C ILE A 189 -3.02 22.24 -12.73
N ARG A 190 -3.50 21.01 -13.01
CA ARG A 190 -4.24 20.71 -14.24
C ARG A 190 -5.53 21.53 -14.36
N GLU A 191 -6.29 21.66 -13.27
CA GLU A 191 -7.50 22.48 -13.24
C GLU A 191 -7.20 23.95 -13.54
N LYS A 192 -6.14 24.51 -12.95
CA LYS A 192 -5.68 25.88 -13.25
C LYS A 192 -5.24 26.06 -14.70
N TYR A 193 -4.49 25.10 -15.25
CA TYR A 193 -4.09 25.14 -16.66
C TYR A 193 -5.31 25.14 -17.59
N ASN A 194 -6.29 24.28 -17.33
CA ASN A 194 -7.53 24.25 -18.11
C ASN A 194 -8.29 25.56 -18.00
N TYR A 195 -8.37 26.15 -16.80
CA TYR A 195 -8.97 27.46 -16.60
C TYR A 195 -8.29 28.53 -17.45
N PHE A 196 -6.95 28.61 -17.42
CA PHE A 196 -6.20 29.59 -18.22
C PHE A 196 -6.33 29.37 -19.73
N ILE A 197 -6.43 28.12 -20.19
CA ILE A 197 -6.69 27.81 -21.61
C ILE A 197 -8.06 28.37 -22.02
N VAL A 198 -9.10 28.08 -21.24
CA VAL A 198 -10.46 28.57 -21.53
C VAL A 198 -10.52 30.10 -21.49
N GLU A 199 -9.86 30.73 -20.52
CA GLU A 199 -9.79 32.19 -20.42
C GLU A 199 -9.05 32.80 -21.62
N ALA A 200 -7.92 32.22 -22.03
CA ALA A 200 -7.17 32.67 -23.20
C ALA A 200 -7.97 32.50 -24.50
N GLU A 201 -8.70 31.39 -24.66
CA GLU A 201 -9.60 31.16 -25.79
C GLU A 201 -10.74 32.20 -25.83
N GLN A 202 -11.34 32.52 -24.68
CA GLN A 202 -12.36 33.55 -24.58
C GLN A 202 -11.83 34.94 -24.93
N GLN A 203 -10.66 35.31 -24.41
CA GLN A 203 -10.00 36.59 -24.74
C GLN A 203 -9.66 36.67 -26.24
N LEU A 204 -9.10 35.60 -26.81
CA LEU A 204 -8.79 35.53 -28.24
C LEU A 204 -10.06 35.68 -29.09
N ASN A 205 -11.14 34.97 -28.74
CA ASN A 205 -12.42 35.10 -29.44
C ASN A 205 -12.98 36.53 -29.34
N GLY A 206 -12.84 37.17 -28.18
CA GLY A 206 -13.16 38.59 -28.00
C GLY A 206 -12.38 39.48 -28.97
N TYR A 207 -11.04 39.37 -28.98
CA TYR A 207 -10.20 40.16 -29.89
C TYR A 207 -10.50 39.90 -31.38
N ILE A 208 -10.80 38.66 -31.76
CA ILE A 208 -11.18 38.32 -33.14
C ILE A 208 -12.52 38.97 -33.51
N SER A 209 -13.49 38.97 -32.59
CA SER A 209 -14.79 39.61 -32.78
C SER A 209 -14.64 41.12 -32.94
N ASP A 210 -13.90 41.76 -32.04
CA ASP A 210 -13.66 43.21 -32.06
C ASP A 210 -12.89 43.62 -33.34
N ALA A 211 -11.87 42.85 -33.74
CA ALA A 211 -11.15 43.10 -34.97
C ALA A 211 -12.04 42.99 -36.21
N LYS A 212 -12.94 42.00 -36.23
CA LYS A 212 -13.92 41.82 -37.32
C LYS A 212 -14.90 42.99 -37.39
N GLU A 213 -15.43 43.44 -36.25
CA GLU A 213 -16.35 44.59 -36.20
C GLU A 213 -15.67 45.87 -36.65
N ASN A 214 -14.46 46.13 -36.16
CA ASN A 214 -13.65 47.29 -36.56
C ASN A 214 -13.34 47.28 -38.06
N LEU A 215 -12.94 46.13 -38.63
CA LEU A 215 -12.69 46.00 -40.07
C LEU A 215 -13.97 46.21 -40.89
N THR A 216 -15.10 45.66 -40.44
CA THR A 216 -16.39 45.83 -41.11
C THR A 216 -16.77 47.31 -41.15
N THR A 217 -16.67 48.00 -40.01
CA THR A 217 -16.94 49.44 -39.89
C THR A 217 -16.00 50.28 -40.75
N HIS A 218 -14.72 49.90 -40.81
CA HIS A 218 -13.74 50.56 -41.67
C HIS A 218 -14.11 50.42 -43.15
N PHE A 219 -14.44 49.22 -43.61
CA PHE A 219 -14.87 49.00 -45.00
C PHE A 219 -16.15 49.75 -45.36
N GLU A 220 -17.16 49.73 -44.48
CA GLU A 220 -18.39 50.53 -44.69
C GLU A 220 -18.11 52.03 -44.78
N THR A 221 -17.17 52.54 -43.98
CA THR A 221 -16.75 53.94 -44.03
C THR A 221 -16.02 54.26 -45.33
N VAL A 222 -15.13 53.38 -45.78
CA VAL A 222 -14.43 53.52 -47.07
C VAL A 222 -15.42 53.52 -48.24
N ASP A 223 -16.41 52.63 -48.21
CA ASP A 223 -17.43 52.56 -49.25
C ASP A 223 -18.28 53.83 -49.30
N LYS A 224 -18.70 54.36 -48.14
CA LYS A 224 -19.40 55.66 -48.06
C LYS A 224 -18.56 56.81 -48.60
N LEU A 225 -17.29 56.91 -48.20
CA LEU A 225 -16.38 57.95 -48.69
C LEU A 225 -16.18 57.85 -50.21
N LYS A 226 -16.19 56.64 -50.77
CA LYS A 226 -16.07 56.41 -52.21
C LYS A 226 -17.33 56.87 -52.95
N GLU A 227 -18.52 56.55 -52.43
CA GLU A 227 -19.80 57.05 -52.96
C GLU A 227 -19.88 58.58 -52.89
N GLU A 228 -19.57 59.18 -51.74
CA GLU A 228 -19.55 60.64 -51.56
C GLU A 228 -18.59 61.31 -52.54
N LYS A 229 -17.39 60.75 -52.71
CA LYS A 229 -16.40 61.28 -53.66
C LYS A 229 -16.89 61.18 -55.10
N ASN A 230 -17.50 60.06 -55.49
CA ASN A 230 -18.08 59.90 -56.83
C ASN A 230 -19.19 60.92 -57.07
N ASN A 231 -20.13 61.06 -56.12
CA ASN A 231 -21.21 62.04 -56.21
C ASN A 231 -20.69 63.48 -56.30
N ASN A 232 -19.68 63.82 -55.50
CA ASN A 232 -19.03 65.14 -55.55
C ASN A 232 -18.32 65.38 -56.89
N TYR A 233 -17.65 64.36 -57.42
CA TYR A 233 -17.00 64.45 -58.73
C TYR A 233 -18.01 64.62 -59.86
N GLU A 234 -19.09 63.83 -59.87
CA GLU A 234 -20.18 63.94 -60.85
C GLU A 234 -20.86 65.32 -60.80
N SER A 235 -21.14 65.82 -59.59
CA SER A 235 -21.72 67.15 -59.37
C SER A 235 -20.78 68.26 -59.86
N TRP A 236 -19.50 68.22 -59.46
CA TRP A 236 -18.49 69.16 -59.93
C TRP A 236 -18.33 69.12 -61.46
N PHE A 237 -18.23 67.93 -62.05
CA PHE A 237 -18.06 67.73 -63.48
C PHE A 237 -19.26 68.29 -64.27
N LYS A 238 -20.47 68.02 -63.79
CA LYS A 238 -21.70 68.55 -64.38
C LYS A 238 -21.74 70.08 -64.32
N ASN A 239 -21.46 70.67 -63.16
CA ASN A 239 -21.44 72.13 -63.00
C ASN A 239 -20.37 72.78 -63.89
N ALA A 240 -19.17 72.21 -63.97
CA ALA A 240 -18.11 72.71 -64.84
C ALA A 240 -18.50 72.62 -66.33
N GLY A 241 -19.21 71.56 -66.74
CA GLY A 241 -19.79 71.45 -68.08
C GLY A 241 -20.83 72.53 -68.35
N GLU A 242 -21.77 72.73 -67.43
CA GLU A 242 -22.80 73.78 -67.54
C GLU A 242 -22.19 75.19 -67.58
N GLU A 243 -21.16 75.49 -66.78
CA GLU A 243 -20.41 76.75 -66.83
C GLU A 243 -19.69 76.96 -68.16
N PHE A 244 -19.07 75.90 -68.69
CA PHE A 244 -18.39 75.93 -69.99
C PHE A 244 -19.37 76.17 -71.14
N ASP A 245 -20.52 75.48 -71.14
CA ASP A 245 -21.57 75.69 -72.14
C ASP A 245 -22.12 77.12 -72.06
N ASN A 246 -22.39 77.62 -70.85
CA ASN A 246 -22.86 78.99 -70.62
C ASN A 246 -21.85 80.04 -71.11
N PHE A 247 -20.54 79.81 -70.94
CA PHE A 247 -19.49 80.70 -71.44
C PHE A 247 -19.56 80.88 -72.97
N TYR A 248 -19.82 79.81 -73.72
CA TYR A 248 -19.94 79.87 -75.17
C TYR A 248 -21.25 80.47 -75.67
N THR A 249 -22.35 80.36 -74.93
CA THR A 249 -23.63 80.98 -75.31
C THR A 249 -23.72 82.47 -74.97
N THR A 250 -22.85 82.99 -74.11
CA THR A 250 -22.88 84.39 -73.65
C THR A 250 -21.71 85.25 -74.18
N ALA A 251 -20.82 84.66 -75.00
CA ALA A 251 -19.75 85.34 -75.74
C ALA A 251 -20.14 85.55 -77.21
#